data_AF-A0A531M959-F1
#
_entry.id   AF-A0A531M959-F1
#
_cell.length_a   1.000
_cell.length_b   1.000
_cell.length_c   1.000
_cell.angle_alpha   90.00
_cell.angle_beta   90.00
_cell.angle_gamma   90.00
#
_symmetry.space_group_name_H-M   'P 1'
#
loop_
_entity.id
_entity.type
_entity.pdbx_description
1 polymer ?
#
loop_
_entity_poly.entity_id
_entity_poly.type
_entity_poly.pdbx_seq_one_letter_code
_entity_poly.pdbx_strand_id
1 'polypeptide(L)'
;ILAETDVFDFIVRGEGEATVVALVEAVEMRQPPASVAGIAYRDDLTRPFATQAAMTIADLDAYRVGWELIDVSRYSYWGGKRAVVMQFSRGCPHLCNYCGQRGFWTRWRHRDPKKFAWRAFLDALIAENVPMLIVGSTRADDIVRDADMLHLYRKAGVIRWLLGMENTDEQTLQLIRKGGSISSDREAIRLLRKHGILSMA
;
A
#
# COMPACT_ATOMS: atom_id res chain seq x y z
N ILE A 1 13.97 -8.61 18.12
CA ILE A 1 14.00 -7.15 18.45
C ILE A 1 14.06 -6.89 19.96
N LEU A 2 12.96 -6.89 20.72
CA LEU A 2 13.02 -6.52 22.17
C LEU A 2 13.87 -7.45 23.03
N ALA A 3 14.13 -8.68 22.57
CA ALA A 3 15.05 -9.62 23.21
C ALA A 3 16.53 -9.33 22.90
N GLU A 4 16.81 -8.59 21.84
CA GLU A 4 18.16 -8.36 21.29
C GLU A 4 18.69 -6.94 21.57
N THR A 5 17.80 -5.99 21.87
CA THR A 5 18.17 -4.59 22.14
C THR A 5 17.23 -3.93 23.13
N ASP A 6 17.80 -3.02 23.94
CA ASP A 6 17.13 -2.26 24.99
C ASP A 6 16.69 -0.85 24.57
N VAL A 7 17.03 -0.41 23.35
CA VAL A 7 16.81 0.98 22.89
C VAL A 7 15.36 1.36 22.61
N PHE A 8 14.44 0.39 22.55
CA PHE A 8 13.03 0.62 22.25
C PHE A 8 12.15 0.29 23.45
N ASP A 9 11.40 1.26 23.97
CA ASP A 9 10.42 1.03 25.03
C ASP A 9 9.18 0.27 24.51
N PHE A 10 8.71 0.66 23.33
CA PHE A 10 7.51 0.12 22.70
C PHE A 10 7.75 -0.20 21.22
N ILE A 11 7.12 -1.26 20.74
CA ILE A 11 7.01 -1.60 19.32
C ILE A 11 5.53 -1.69 18.98
N VAL A 12 5.07 -0.87 18.03
CA VAL A 12 3.74 -1.00 17.43
C VAL A 12 3.77 -2.10 16.36
N ARG A 13 2.80 -3.01 16.41
CA ARG A 13 2.71 -4.20 15.54
C ARG A 13 1.44 -4.13 14.68
N GLY A 14 1.58 -4.36 13.38
CA GLY A 14 0.46 -4.29 12.44
C GLY A 14 0.17 -2.86 11.99
N GLU A 15 -1.10 -2.44 12.04
CA GLU A 15 -1.51 -1.07 11.71
C GLU A 15 -1.19 -0.09 12.82
N GLY A 16 -0.46 0.96 12.46
CA GLY A 16 0.01 1.95 13.41
C GLY A 16 -1.00 3.03 13.73
N GLU A 17 -1.90 3.37 12.81
CA GLU A 17 -2.69 4.60 12.91
C GLU A 17 -3.59 4.64 14.14
N ALA A 18 -4.35 3.57 14.39
CA ALA A 18 -5.17 3.46 15.59
C ALA A 18 -4.33 3.13 16.84
N THR A 19 -3.37 2.22 16.67
CA THR A 19 -2.58 1.66 17.77
C THR A 19 -1.67 2.70 18.43
N VAL A 20 -1.08 3.60 17.64
CA VAL A 20 -0.20 4.65 18.18
C VAL A 20 -0.99 5.67 19.00
N VAL A 21 -2.21 6.01 18.57
CA VAL A 21 -3.09 6.92 19.31
C VAL A 21 -3.47 6.28 20.66
N ALA A 22 -3.92 5.03 20.64
CA ALA A 22 -4.26 4.30 21.87
C ALA A 22 -3.05 4.15 22.82
N LEU A 23 -1.84 3.95 22.27
CA LEU A 23 -0.62 3.89 23.08
C LEU A 23 -0.30 5.24 23.72
N VAL A 24 -0.35 6.33 22.96
CA VAL A 24 -0.09 7.68 23.47
C VAL A 24 -1.10 8.03 24.56
N GLU A 25 -2.39 7.80 24.32
CA GLU A 25 -3.46 8.02 25.32
C GLU A 25 -3.22 7.21 26.60
N ALA A 26 -2.86 5.93 26.48
CA ALA A 26 -2.57 5.09 27.64
C ALA A 26 -1.35 5.62 28.43
N VAL A 27 -0.31 6.08 27.76
CA VAL A 27 0.88 6.66 28.42
C VAL A 27 0.53 7.97 29.12
N GLU A 28 -0.20 8.88 28.46
CA GLU A 28 -0.62 10.15 29.04
C GLU A 28 -1.52 9.95 30.27
N MET A 29 -2.44 8.99 30.18
CA MET A 29 -3.38 8.65 31.25
C MET A 29 -2.80 7.70 32.30
N ARG A 30 -1.52 7.31 32.18
CA ARG A 30 -0.83 6.34 33.05
C ARG A 30 -1.58 5.01 33.19
N GLN A 31 -2.21 4.56 32.12
CA GLN A 31 -2.86 3.26 32.05
C GLN A 31 -1.81 2.16 31.81
N PRO A 32 -2.06 0.92 32.28
CA PRO A 32 -1.15 -0.19 32.02
C PRO A 32 -0.99 -0.43 30.52
N PRO A 33 0.23 -0.54 29.96
CA PRO A 33 0.43 -0.81 28.54
C PRO A 33 -0.22 -2.11 28.06
N ALA A 34 -0.40 -3.08 28.96
CA ALA A 34 -1.14 -4.32 28.71
C ALA A 34 -2.58 -4.10 28.20
N SER A 35 -3.17 -2.93 28.47
CA SER A 35 -4.51 -2.55 27.98
C SER A 35 -4.55 -2.19 26.49
N VAL A 36 -3.40 -1.91 25.87
CA VAL A 36 -3.30 -1.49 24.47
C VAL A 36 -3.08 -2.70 23.58
N ALA A 37 -4.02 -2.99 22.69
CA ALA A 37 -3.84 -4.03 21.68
C ALA A 37 -2.81 -3.61 20.62
N GLY A 38 -2.03 -4.55 20.10
CA GLY A 38 -1.12 -4.32 18.97
C GLY A 38 0.26 -3.78 19.33
N ILE A 39 0.69 -3.83 20.60
CA ILE A 39 2.02 -3.38 20.99
C ILE A 39 2.88 -4.51 21.58
N ALA A 40 4.19 -4.34 21.56
CA ALA A 40 5.11 -5.12 22.36
C ALA A 40 6.00 -4.17 23.18
N TYR A 41 6.32 -4.57 24.40
CA TYR A 41 7.12 -3.79 25.35
C TYR A 41 7.84 -4.75 26.31
N ARG A 42 8.66 -4.23 27.23
CA ARG A 42 9.25 -5.03 28.31
C ARG A 42 8.38 -4.94 29.56
N ASP A 43 7.98 -6.08 30.12
CA ASP A 43 7.19 -6.13 31.37
C ASP A 43 8.01 -5.68 32.59
N ASP A 44 7.40 -5.68 33.77
CA ASP A 44 8.05 -5.28 35.03
C ASP A 44 9.28 -6.15 35.39
N LEU A 45 9.40 -7.33 34.78
CA LEU A 45 10.55 -8.23 34.90
C LEU A 45 11.55 -8.07 33.74
N THR A 46 11.43 -6.99 32.97
CA THR A 46 12.24 -6.64 31.78
C THR A 46 12.14 -7.64 30.61
N ARG A 47 11.11 -8.50 30.62
CA ARG A 47 10.95 -9.53 29.59
C ARG A 47 10.12 -8.99 28.43
N PRO A 48 10.48 -9.31 27.17
CA PRO A 48 9.64 -8.99 26.03
C PRO A 48 8.23 -9.57 26.20
N PHE A 49 7.24 -8.70 26.18
CA PHE A 49 5.83 -9.02 26.27
C PHE A 49 5.08 -8.40 25.09
N ALA A 50 4.17 -9.18 24.52
CA ALA A 50 3.36 -8.80 23.38
C ALA A 50 1.89 -8.87 23.78
N THR A 51 1.16 -7.76 23.63
CA THR A 51 -0.28 -7.74 23.89
C THR A 51 -1.05 -8.53 22.82
N GLN A 52 -2.38 -8.65 22.96
CA GLN A 52 -3.20 -9.18 21.87
C GLN A 52 -3.02 -8.36 20.58
N ALA A 53 -3.18 -8.99 19.42
CA ALA A 53 -3.09 -8.28 18.15
C ALA A 53 -4.21 -7.22 18.03
N ALA A 54 -3.88 -6.03 17.52
CA ALA A 54 -4.90 -5.05 17.18
C ALA A 54 -5.72 -5.52 15.98
N MET A 55 -7.00 -5.13 15.95
CA MET A 55 -7.82 -5.31 14.75
C MET A 55 -7.28 -4.46 13.62
N THR A 56 -7.36 -4.99 12.40
CA THR A 56 -7.06 -4.19 11.22
C THR A 56 -8.16 -3.15 11.00
N ILE A 57 -7.75 -1.95 10.58
CA ILE A 57 -8.57 -0.79 10.24
C ILE A 57 -9.60 -1.21 9.18
N ALA A 58 -10.87 -1.22 9.54
CA ALA A 58 -11.93 -1.62 8.62
C ALA A 58 -12.19 -0.56 7.55
N ASP A 59 -12.28 0.71 7.96
CA ASP A 59 -12.53 1.86 7.10
C ASP A 59 -11.25 2.70 6.95
N LEU A 60 -10.65 2.67 5.77
CA LEU A 60 -9.46 3.47 5.47
C LEU A 60 -9.77 4.97 5.40
N ASP A 61 -11.02 5.36 5.11
CA ASP A 61 -11.42 6.77 5.01
C ASP A 61 -11.56 7.46 6.37
N ALA A 62 -11.70 6.69 7.45
CA ALA A 62 -11.60 7.21 8.81
C ALA A 62 -10.19 7.74 9.14
N TYR A 63 -9.17 7.35 8.37
CA TYR A 63 -7.77 7.73 8.55
C TYR A 63 -7.28 8.51 7.33
N ARG A 64 -7.49 9.83 7.34
CA ARG A 64 -6.96 10.71 6.29
C ARG A 64 -5.45 10.87 6.43
N VAL A 65 -4.77 11.09 5.32
CA VAL A 65 -3.38 11.56 5.35
C VAL A 65 -3.38 13.03 5.76
N GLY A 66 -2.56 13.38 6.76
CA GLY A 66 -2.32 14.75 7.18
C GLY A 66 -1.40 15.49 6.22
N TRP A 67 -1.81 15.70 4.97
CA TRP A 67 -0.99 16.34 3.94
C TRP A 67 -0.50 17.74 4.34
N GLU A 68 -1.30 18.47 5.11
CA GLU A 68 -0.96 19.78 5.67
C GLU A 68 0.18 19.74 6.71
N LEU A 69 0.47 18.56 7.27
CA LEU A 69 1.58 18.35 8.20
C LEU A 69 2.88 18.01 7.46
N ILE A 70 2.83 17.78 6.14
CA ILE A 70 3.96 17.33 5.33
C ILE A 70 4.47 18.49 4.48
N ASP A 71 5.65 19.00 4.83
CA ASP A 71 6.40 19.88 3.93
C ASP A 71 7.11 19.06 2.85
N VAL A 72 6.44 18.89 1.70
CA VAL A 72 6.95 18.15 0.54
C VAL A 72 8.28 18.69 0.01
N SER A 73 8.67 19.92 0.36
CA SER A 73 9.96 20.48 -0.07
C SER A 73 11.16 19.79 0.58
N ARG A 74 10.95 19.18 1.76
CA ARG A 74 11.96 18.47 2.56
C ARG A 74 12.22 17.04 2.10
N TYR A 75 11.36 16.49 1.24
CA TYR A 75 11.43 15.10 0.83
C TYR A 75 11.87 14.98 -0.63
N SER A 76 12.95 14.25 -0.85
CA SER A 76 13.41 13.87 -2.19
C SER A 76 13.12 12.40 -2.46
N TYR A 77 12.85 12.09 -3.71
CA TYR A 77 12.73 10.76 -4.27
C TYR A 77 13.83 10.52 -5.31
N TRP A 78 13.82 9.33 -5.91
CA TRP A 78 14.83 8.93 -6.89
C TRP A 78 15.03 9.97 -8.01
N GLY A 79 16.28 10.28 -8.31
CA GLY A 79 16.66 11.26 -9.34
C GLY A 79 16.43 12.73 -8.94
N GLY A 80 16.39 13.06 -7.64
CA GLY A 80 16.24 14.44 -7.15
C GLY A 80 14.83 15.01 -7.32
N LYS A 81 13.85 14.19 -7.70
CA LYS A 81 12.44 14.58 -7.82
C LYS A 81 11.77 14.60 -6.45
N ARG A 82 10.60 15.24 -6.36
CA ARG A 82 9.71 15.12 -5.20
C ARG A 82 8.62 14.10 -5.55
N ALA A 83 8.30 13.22 -4.61
CA ALA A 83 7.23 12.25 -4.78
C ALA A 83 6.47 12.07 -3.47
N VAL A 84 5.17 11.85 -3.58
CA VAL A 84 4.32 11.40 -2.49
C VAL A 84 3.79 10.03 -2.85
N VAL A 85 3.75 9.12 -1.89
CA VAL A 85 3.14 7.81 -2.07
C VAL A 85 1.68 7.92 -1.64
N MET A 86 0.78 7.57 -2.55
CA MET A 86 -0.64 7.47 -2.24
C MET A 86 -1.03 6.01 -2.13
N GLN A 87 -1.72 5.66 -1.05
CA GLN A 87 -2.23 4.33 -0.82
C GLN A 87 -3.76 4.34 -0.91
N PHE A 88 -4.29 3.65 -1.91
CA PHE A 88 -5.73 3.57 -2.19
C PHE A 88 -6.39 2.34 -1.56
N SER A 89 -5.60 1.31 -1.30
CA SER A 89 -6.06 0.06 -0.70
C SER A 89 -4.98 -0.57 0.18
N ARG A 90 -5.40 -1.44 1.09
CA ARG A 90 -4.55 -2.27 1.95
C ARG A 90 -4.95 -3.73 1.85
N GLY A 91 -3.94 -4.59 1.91
CA GLY A 91 -4.09 -6.03 1.82
C GLY A 91 -4.28 -6.54 0.41
N CYS A 92 -4.27 -7.86 0.29
CA CYS A 92 -4.33 -8.56 -0.98
C CYS A 92 -5.02 -9.92 -0.75
N PRO A 93 -6.04 -10.29 -1.54
CA PRO A 93 -6.76 -11.54 -1.34
C PRO A 93 -6.02 -12.74 -1.98
N HIS A 94 -4.92 -12.49 -2.70
CA HIS A 94 -4.18 -13.52 -3.42
C HIS A 94 -3.27 -14.34 -2.50
N LEU A 95 -3.01 -15.59 -2.91
CA LEU A 95 -2.31 -16.60 -2.09
C LEU A 95 -0.85 -16.84 -2.51
N CYS A 96 -0.19 -15.82 -3.06
CA CYS A 96 1.21 -15.88 -3.48
C CYS A 96 2.10 -16.30 -2.29
N ASN A 97 2.84 -17.40 -2.42
CA ASN A 97 3.55 -18.02 -1.29
C ASN A 97 4.90 -17.36 -0.95
N TYR A 98 5.41 -16.49 -1.82
CA TYR A 98 6.61 -15.67 -1.61
C TYR A 98 6.29 -14.27 -1.03
N CYS A 99 5.01 -13.87 -1.02
CA CYS A 99 4.62 -12.51 -0.69
C CYS A 99 4.52 -12.31 0.83
N GLY A 100 5.42 -11.49 1.39
CA GLY A 100 5.42 -11.14 2.82
C GLY A 100 4.17 -10.40 3.29
N GLN A 101 3.40 -9.77 2.39
CA GLN A 101 2.17 -9.05 2.75
C GLN A 101 1.10 -9.97 3.34
N ARG A 102 1.07 -11.25 2.95
CA ARG A 102 0.06 -12.22 3.43
C ARG A 102 0.15 -12.44 4.94
N GLY A 103 1.33 -12.31 5.53
CA GLY A 103 1.53 -12.42 6.98
C GLY A 103 0.84 -11.31 7.78
N PHE A 104 0.52 -10.19 7.14
CA PHE A 104 -0.04 -9.01 7.79
C PHE A 104 -1.45 -8.66 7.27
N TRP A 105 -1.76 -8.93 6.00
CA TRP A 105 -2.88 -8.31 5.29
C TRP A 105 -3.60 -9.22 4.29
N THR A 106 -4.38 -10.18 4.79
CA THR A 106 -5.09 -11.16 3.95
C THR A 106 -6.42 -10.66 3.37
N ARG A 107 -6.99 -9.60 3.93
CA ARG A 107 -8.24 -8.99 3.46
C ARG A 107 -7.94 -7.68 2.74
N TRP A 108 -8.39 -7.61 1.49
CA TRP A 108 -8.36 -6.37 0.72
C TRP A 108 -9.41 -5.40 1.25
N ARG A 109 -8.97 -4.17 1.52
CA ARG A 109 -9.79 -3.03 1.92
C ARG A 109 -9.36 -1.86 1.07
N HIS A 110 -10.30 -1.04 0.65
CA HIS A 110 -10.02 0.12 -0.18
C HIS A 110 -10.72 1.35 0.41
N ARG A 111 -10.21 2.53 0.04
CA ARG A 111 -10.94 3.79 0.23
C ARG A 111 -12.21 3.77 -0.62
N ASP A 112 -13.30 4.36 -0.14
CA ASP A 112 -14.61 4.34 -0.80
C ASP A 112 -14.48 4.80 -2.25
N PRO A 113 -14.89 4.00 -3.25
CA PRO A 113 -14.73 4.33 -4.66
C PRO A 113 -15.65 5.46 -5.11
N LYS A 114 -16.70 5.84 -4.37
CA LYS A 114 -17.48 7.06 -4.63
C LYS A 114 -16.77 8.29 -4.07
N LYS A 115 -16.10 8.17 -2.93
CA LYS A 115 -15.21 9.23 -2.41
C LYS A 115 -13.90 9.31 -3.20
N PHE A 116 -13.50 8.21 -3.84
CA PHE A 116 -12.28 8.06 -4.62
C PHE A 116 -12.50 7.16 -5.86
N ALA A 117 -13.22 7.67 -6.87
CA ALA A 117 -13.37 6.94 -8.13
C ALA A 117 -12.11 7.13 -8.96
N TRP A 118 -11.39 6.05 -9.28
CA TRP A 118 -10.13 6.14 -10.05
C TRP A 118 -10.30 6.94 -11.35
N ARG A 119 -11.41 6.73 -12.08
CA ARG A 119 -11.77 7.55 -13.24
C ARG A 119 -11.96 9.04 -12.88
N ALA A 120 -12.75 9.34 -11.84
CA ALA A 120 -12.97 10.73 -11.43
C ALA A 120 -11.68 11.41 -10.94
N PHE A 121 -10.77 10.66 -10.32
CA PHE A 121 -9.45 11.14 -9.95
C PHE A 121 -8.63 11.53 -11.19
N LEU A 122 -8.59 10.66 -12.21
CA LEU A 122 -7.94 10.97 -13.47
C LEU A 122 -8.59 12.19 -14.15
N ASP A 123 -9.92 12.24 -14.21
CA ASP A 123 -10.68 13.35 -14.80
C ASP A 123 -10.40 14.67 -14.06
N ALA A 124 -10.34 14.65 -12.73
CA ALA A 124 -10.02 15.82 -11.91
C ALA A 124 -8.58 16.31 -12.15
N LEU A 125 -7.59 15.41 -12.20
CA LEU A 125 -6.21 15.77 -12.51
C LEU A 125 -6.07 16.43 -13.89
N ILE A 126 -6.84 15.93 -14.87
CA ILE A 126 -6.88 16.49 -16.23
C ILE A 126 -7.56 17.86 -16.23
N ALA A 127 -8.70 18.00 -15.57
CA ALA A 127 -9.47 19.24 -15.51
C ALA A 127 -8.68 20.37 -14.84
N GLU A 128 -7.96 20.05 -13.75
CA GLU A 128 -7.13 21.00 -13.00
C GLU A 128 -5.72 21.17 -13.59
N ASN A 129 -5.41 20.46 -14.68
CA ASN A 129 -4.10 20.49 -15.37
C ASN A 129 -2.91 20.33 -14.40
N VAL A 130 -2.99 19.36 -13.49
CA VAL A 130 -1.99 19.15 -12.45
C VAL A 130 -0.69 18.60 -13.06
N PRO A 131 0.46 19.29 -12.95
CA PRO A 131 1.71 18.86 -13.57
C PRO A 131 2.40 17.74 -12.75
N MET A 132 1.83 16.54 -12.78
CA MET A 132 2.28 15.39 -12.00
C MET A 132 2.70 14.22 -12.88
N LEU A 133 3.70 13.46 -12.41
CA LEU A 133 4.07 12.16 -12.99
C LEU A 133 3.58 11.06 -12.05
N ILE A 134 2.74 10.16 -12.57
CA ILE A 134 2.18 9.05 -11.81
C ILE A 134 2.89 7.76 -12.22
N VAL A 135 3.40 7.06 -11.20
CA VAL A 135 3.97 5.72 -11.31
C VAL A 135 3.26 4.86 -10.27
N GLY A 136 2.78 3.69 -10.68
CA GLY A 136 2.10 2.78 -9.77
C GLY A 136 2.51 1.33 -9.97
N SER A 137 2.07 0.47 -9.06
CA SER A 137 2.18 -0.98 -9.16
C SER A 137 0.79 -1.61 -9.19
N THR A 138 0.56 -2.56 -10.09
CA THR A 138 -0.74 -3.23 -10.22
C THR A 138 -0.59 -4.63 -10.84
N ARG A 139 -1.67 -5.41 -10.88
CA ARG A 139 -1.71 -6.67 -11.64
C ARG A 139 -1.98 -6.39 -13.11
N ALA A 140 -1.51 -7.27 -14.00
CA ALA A 140 -1.81 -7.18 -15.43
C ALA A 140 -3.32 -7.22 -15.71
N ASP A 141 -4.06 -8.04 -14.97
CA ASP A 141 -5.51 -8.18 -15.10
C ASP A 141 -6.26 -6.84 -14.90
N ASP A 142 -5.76 -5.97 -14.02
CA ASP A 142 -6.34 -4.64 -13.80
C ASP A 142 -6.15 -3.71 -15.01
N ILE A 143 -4.99 -3.80 -15.68
CA ILE A 143 -4.71 -3.04 -16.91
C ILE A 143 -5.62 -3.49 -18.05
N VAL A 144 -5.84 -4.81 -18.19
CA VAL A 144 -6.75 -5.36 -19.20
C VAL A 144 -8.19 -4.94 -18.93
N ARG A 145 -8.62 -4.96 -17.66
CA ARG A 145 -9.93 -4.44 -17.24
C ARG A 145 -10.12 -2.98 -17.65
N ASP A 146 -9.10 -2.15 -17.46
CA ASP A 146 -9.15 -0.70 -17.64
C ASP A 146 -8.84 -0.26 -19.09
N ALA A 147 -8.88 -1.17 -20.07
CA ALA A 147 -8.44 -0.94 -21.45
C ALA A 147 -9.11 0.27 -22.14
N ASP A 148 -10.37 0.56 -21.81
CA ASP A 148 -11.14 1.67 -22.37
C ASP A 148 -10.74 3.04 -21.78
N MET A 149 -10.14 3.07 -20.59
CA MET A 149 -9.76 4.29 -19.87
C MET A 149 -8.26 4.60 -19.90
N LEU A 150 -7.40 3.76 -20.48
CA LEU A 150 -5.94 4.00 -20.55
C LEU A 150 -5.54 5.31 -21.26
N HIS A 151 -6.39 5.83 -22.14
CA HIS A 151 -6.17 7.16 -22.73
C HIS A 151 -6.24 8.29 -21.69
N LEU A 152 -7.05 8.14 -20.64
CA LEU A 152 -7.12 9.08 -19.52
C LEU A 152 -5.89 8.95 -18.62
N TYR A 153 -5.34 7.74 -18.47
CA TYR A 153 -4.13 7.51 -17.66
C TYR A 153 -3.01 8.40 -18.17
N ARG A 154 -2.76 8.36 -19.48
CA ARG A 154 -1.70 9.15 -20.08
C ARG A 154 -1.94 10.65 -19.94
N LYS A 155 -3.19 11.11 -20.14
CA LYS A 155 -3.58 12.52 -19.99
C LYS A 155 -3.41 13.02 -18.56
N ALA A 156 -3.73 12.20 -17.56
CA ALA A 156 -3.58 12.52 -16.14
C ALA A 156 -2.13 12.41 -15.62
N GLY A 157 -1.17 12.08 -16.48
CA GLY A 157 0.25 12.03 -16.12
C GLY A 157 0.78 10.64 -15.72
N VAL A 158 0.02 9.56 -15.92
CA VAL A 158 0.54 8.20 -15.75
C VAL A 158 1.59 7.91 -16.81
N ILE A 159 2.80 7.60 -16.35
CA ILE A 159 3.94 7.33 -17.24
C ILE A 159 4.40 5.89 -17.18
N ARG A 160 4.08 5.16 -16.10
CA ARG A 160 4.65 3.84 -15.82
C ARG A 160 3.79 3.01 -14.89
N TRP A 161 3.70 1.71 -15.19
CA TRP A 161 3.19 0.68 -14.28
C TRP A 161 4.24 -0.41 -14.03
N LEU A 162 4.43 -0.77 -12.77
CA LEU A 162 5.11 -1.99 -12.36
C LEU A 162 4.07 -3.11 -12.30
N LEU A 163 4.21 -4.10 -13.18
CA LEU A 163 3.34 -5.26 -13.30
C LEU A 163 3.97 -6.41 -12.55
N GLY A 164 3.27 -6.94 -11.55
CA GLY A 164 3.73 -8.15 -10.86
C GLY A 164 3.50 -9.38 -11.74
N MET A 165 4.37 -9.64 -12.73
CA MET A 165 4.34 -10.86 -13.56
C MET A 165 5.15 -11.99 -12.91
N GLU A 166 6.23 -11.64 -12.21
CA GLU A 166 7.20 -12.51 -11.50
C GLU A 166 8.01 -13.48 -12.38
N ASN A 167 7.35 -14.18 -13.32
CA ASN A 167 7.99 -15.15 -14.21
C ASN A 167 7.16 -15.34 -15.49
N THR A 168 7.79 -15.83 -16.55
CA THR A 168 7.12 -16.20 -17.81
C THR A 168 6.87 -17.70 -17.95
N ASP A 169 7.41 -18.52 -17.04
CA ASP A 169 7.20 -19.97 -17.00
C ASP A 169 5.95 -20.35 -16.18
N GLU A 170 5.01 -21.02 -16.84
CA GLU A 170 3.71 -21.42 -16.26
C GLU A 170 3.88 -22.34 -15.04
N GLN A 171 4.86 -23.26 -15.08
CA GLN A 171 5.10 -24.18 -13.97
C GLN A 171 5.57 -23.43 -12.73
N THR A 172 6.49 -22.48 -12.90
CA THR A 172 6.95 -21.61 -11.83
C THR A 172 5.80 -20.77 -11.28
N LEU A 173 4.96 -20.17 -12.14
CA LEU A 173 3.80 -19.38 -11.71
C LEU A 173 2.81 -20.19 -10.86
N GLN A 174 2.54 -21.43 -11.25
CA GLN A 174 1.69 -22.35 -10.47
C GLN A 174 2.34 -22.70 -9.12
N LEU A 175 3.65 -23.00 -9.11
CA LEU A 175 4.42 -23.30 -7.90
C LEU A 175 4.35 -22.15 -6.89
N ILE A 176 4.48 -20.91 -7.36
CA ILE A 176 4.42 -19.72 -6.51
C ILE A 176 2.99 -19.24 -6.20
N ARG A 177 1.99 -19.97 -6.71
CA ARG A 177 0.55 -19.65 -6.60
C ARG A 177 0.23 -18.24 -7.11
N LYS A 178 0.94 -17.81 -8.15
CA LYS A 178 0.65 -16.57 -8.85
C LYS A 178 -0.59 -16.80 -9.70
N GLY A 179 -1.72 -16.26 -9.28
CA GLY A 179 -2.89 -16.17 -10.15
C GLY A 179 -2.62 -15.23 -11.32
N GLY A 180 -3.32 -15.41 -12.45
CA GLY A 180 -3.14 -14.63 -13.69
C GLY A 180 -2.95 -15.56 -14.88
N SER A 181 -2.76 -14.98 -16.07
CA SER A 181 -2.43 -15.76 -17.28
C SER A 181 -1.40 -15.00 -18.13
N ILE A 182 -0.51 -15.74 -18.81
CA ILE A 182 0.50 -15.16 -19.70
C ILE A 182 -0.15 -14.35 -20.83
N SER A 183 -1.37 -14.72 -21.26
CA SER A 183 -2.12 -13.95 -22.24
C SER A 183 -2.57 -12.57 -21.69
N SER A 184 -3.05 -12.51 -20.45
CA SER A 184 -3.37 -11.24 -19.78
C SER A 184 -2.13 -10.35 -19.64
N ASP A 185 -0.98 -10.92 -19.27
CA ASP A 185 0.27 -10.19 -19.11
C ASP A 185 0.73 -9.54 -20.43
N ARG A 186 0.72 -10.32 -21.52
CA ARG A 186 1.06 -9.84 -22.86
C ARG A 186 0.08 -8.76 -23.33
N GLU A 187 -1.20 -8.94 -23.08
CA GLU A 187 -2.24 -7.97 -23.44
C GLU A 187 -2.09 -6.66 -22.68
N ALA A 188 -1.81 -6.71 -21.37
CA ALA A 188 -1.53 -5.53 -20.57
C ALA A 188 -0.34 -4.73 -21.11
N ILE A 189 0.77 -5.40 -21.44
CA ILE A 189 1.95 -4.76 -22.03
C ILE A 189 1.60 -4.10 -23.38
N ARG A 190 0.84 -4.79 -24.23
CA ARG A 190 0.40 -4.28 -25.53
C ARG A 190 -0.46 -3.02 -25.38
N LEU A 191 -1.42 -3.04 -24.47
CA LEU A 191 -2.32 -1.93 -24.17
C LEU A 191 -1.54 -0.72 -23.64
N LEU A 192 -0.66 -0.91 -22.65
CA LEU A 192 0.16 0.17 -22.11
C LEU A 192 1.04 0.82 -23.19
N ARG A 193 1.70 0.01 -24.02
CA ARG A 193 2.52 0.49 -25.13
C ARG A 193 1.71 1.32 -26.12
N LYS A 194 0.50 0.87 -26.49
CA LYS A 194 -0.41 1.60 -27.39
C LYS A 194 -0.74 3.01 -26.89
N HIS A 195 -0.78 3.21 -25.57
CA HIS A 195 -1.07 4.49 -24.93
C HIS A 195 0.17 5.28 -24.49
N GLY A 196 1.37 4.84 -24.86
CA GLY A 196 2.63 5.51 -24.50
C GLY A 196 2.95 5.45 -23.00
N ILE A 197 2.49 4.40 -22.33
CA ILE A 197 2.74 4.13 -20.90
C ILE A 197 3.78 3.01 -20.80
N LEU A 198 4.81 3.19 -19.98
CA LEU A 198 5.86 2.19 -19.81
C LEU A 198 5.37 1.04 -18.92
N SER A 199 5.42 -0.18 -19.43
CA SER A 199 5.31 -1.39 -18.62
C SER A 199 6.68 -1.78 -18.06
N MET A 200 6.76 -2.00 -16.75
CA MET A 200 7.90 -2.63 -16.09
C MET A 200 7.44 -3.92 -15.44
N ALA A 201 8.24 -4.97 -15.49
CA ALA A 201 7.99 -6.23 -14.83
C ALA A 201 9.24 -6.69 -14.08
#